data_AF-A0A4R8KNM5-F1
#
_entry.id   AF-A0A4R8KNM5-F1
#
_cell.length_a   1.000
_cell.length_b   1.000
_cell.length_c   1.000
_cell.angle_alpha   90.00
_cell.angle_beta   90.00
_cell.angle_gamma   90.00
#
_symmetry.space_group_name_H-M   'P 1'
#
loop_
_entity.id
_entity.type
_entity.pdbx_description
1 polymer ?
#
loop_
_entity_poly.entity_id
_entity_poly.type
_entity_poly.pdbx_seq_one_letter_code
_entity_poly.pdbx_strand_id
1 'polypeptide(L)'
;MFRKAILPASLAAALLALAACGSSDNNPPSASNPPAPAAAAPSPQDLAQTATPIKHLVVIYGENRSFDHYFATYPQAKNTPGEPVFTALAGTPVVKNLQTDNLIATNPNQTNASNLAITPAIPATELVPFRLDRAQANTADQSHSYSPEQEASDVGKMDAFPAFTGKATMGSAGAFGTKAQVLGFFDGNTVTGLWNYAQHFAMSQNAYTDTYG
;
A
#
# COMPACT_ATOMS: atom_id res chain seq x y z
N MET A 1 3.04 -46.83 -8.61
CA MET A 1 2.40 -47.16 -7.31
C MET A 1 1.91 -45.85 -6.69
N PHE A 2 0.59 -45.66 -6.69
CA PHE A 2 -0.10 -44.49 -6.16
C PHE A 2 -0.24 -44.59 -4.64
N ARG A 3 0.05 -43.51 -3.90
CA ARG A 3 -0.73 -43.05 -2.72
C ARG A 3 -0.56 -41.53 -2.56
N LYS A 4 -1.50 -40.76 -3.10
CA LYS A 4 -1.75 -39.36 -2.70
C LYS A 4 -2.72 -39.39 -1.52
N ALA A 5 -2.32 -38.84 -0.38
CA ALA A 5 -3.20 -38.63 0.76
C ALA A 5 -4.02 -37.34 0.53
N ILE A 6 -5.34 -37.47 0.51
CA ILE A 6 -6.29 -36.37 0.39
C ILE A 6 -6.77 -36.04 1.81
N LEU A 7 -6.52 -34.81 2.27
CA LEU A 7 -7.14 -34.22 3.45
C LEU A 7 -8.54 -33.72 3.09
N PRO A 8 -9.61 -34.02 3.85
CA PRO A 8 -10.93 -33.50 3.56
C PRO A 8 -11.04 -32.04 4.06
N ALA A 9 -11.29 -31.13 3.12
CA ALA A 9 -11.76 -29.78 3.42
C ALA A 9 -13.23 -29.85 3.86
N SER A 10 -13.53 -29.33 5.05
CA SER A 10 -14.89 -29.13 5.54
C SER A 10 -15.57 -28.01 4.76
N LEU A 11 -16.42 -28.40 3.80
CA LEU A 11 -17.35 -27.51 3.10
C LEU A 11 -18.55 -27.23 4.04
N ALA A 12 -18.60 -26.05 4.66
CA ALA A 12 -19.83 -25.56 5.27
C ALA A 12 -20.72 -24.95 4.18
N ALA A 13 -21.70 -25.71 3.71
CA ALA A 13 -22.72 -25.22 2.77
C ALA A 13 -23.73 -24.35 3.53
N ALA A 14 -23.73 -23.03 3.27
CA ALA A 14 -24.80 -22.14 3.67
C ALA A 14 -25.99 -22.33 2.71
N LEU A 15 -27.08 -22.92 3.19
CA LEU A 15 -28.34 -23.02 2.47
C LEU A 15 -29.05 -21.65 2.49
N LEU A 16 -29.02 -20.92 1.36
CA LEU A 16 -29.96 -19.82 1.11
C LEU A 16 -31.29 -20.42 0.63
N ALA A 17 -32.32 -20.37 1.48
CA ALA A 17 -33.68 -20.66 1.05
C ALA A 17 -34.30 -19.39 0.44
N LEU A 18 -34.41 -19.35 -0.89
CA LEU A 18 -35.25 -18.36 -1.59
C LEU A 18 -36.70 -18.86 -1.59
N ALA A 19 -37.54 -18.29 -0.75
CA ALA A 19 -38.99 -18.50 -0.83
C ALA A 19 -39.57 -17.45 -1.79
N ALA A 20 -39.92 -17.89 -3.01
CA ALA A 20 -40.76 -17.13 -3.93
C ALA A 20 -42.21 -17.62 -3.77
N CYS A 21 -43.10 -16.75 -3.27
CA CYS A 21 -44.54 -17.03 -3.29
C CYS A 21 -45.17 -16.22 -4.43
N GLY A 22 -45.68 -16.94 -5.43
CA GLY A 22 -46.52 -16.40 -6.49
C GLY A 22 -47.90 -16.00 -5.97
N SER A 23 -48.45 -14.95 -6.56
CA SER A 23 -49.78 -14.42 -6.27
C SER A 23 -50.87 -15.38 -6.76
N SER A 24 -51.83 -15.68 -5.89
CA SER A 24 -53.16 -16.14 -6.28
C SER A 24 -54.15 -15.57 -5.28
N ASP A 25 -55.01 -14.69 -5.78
CA ASP A 25 -56.08 -14.03 -5.04
C ASP A 25 -57.14 -15.06 -4.57
N ASN A 26 -57.52 -15.01 -3.29
CA ASN A 26 -58.90 -15.10 -2.74
C ASN A 26 -58.95 -15.53 -1.25
N ASN A 27 -59.56 -14.67 -0.40
CA ASN A 27 -60.03 -14.84 1.01
C ASN A 27 -59.02 -14.86 2.18
N PRO A 28 -59.44 -14.55 3.44
CA PRO A 28 -60.09 -13.36 4.05
C PRO A 28 -59.08 -12.64 5.03
N PRO A 29 -59.42 -11.65 5.90
CA PRO A 29 -58.39 -10.90 6.64
C PRO A 29 -57.85 -11.72 7.81
N SER A 30 -56.82 -12.52 7.55
CA SER A 30 -56.05 -13.20 8.59
C SER A 30 -55.03 -12.22 9.17
N ALA A 31 -55.40 -11.61 10.29
CA ALA A 31 -54.52 -10.79 11.10
C ALA A 31 -53.44 -11.66 11.77
N SER A 32 -52.35 -11.91 11.06
CA SER A 32 -51.10 -12.35 11.67
C SER A 32 -49.95 -12.09 10.70
N ASN A 33 -49.52 -10.84 10.58
CA ASN A 33 -48.16 -10.60 10.11
C ASN A 33 -47.23 -11.34 11.08
N PRO A 34 -46.30 -12.19 10.59
CA PRO A 34 -45.29 -12.77 11.45
C PRO A 34 -44.54 -11.64 12.17
N PRO A 35 -44.19 -11.80 13.46
CA PRO A 35 -43.43 -10.78 14.18
C PRO A 35 -42.20 -10.42 13.37
N ALA A 36 -41.98 -9.12 13.14
CA ALA A 36 -40.72 -8.66 12.59
C ALA A 36 -39.56 -9.25 13.42
N PRO A 37 -38.46 -9.70 12.80
CA PRO A 37 -37.32 -10.22 13.54
C PRO A 37 -36.94 -9.22 14.65
N ALA A 38 -36.89 -9.69 15.90
CA ALA A 38 -36.48 -8.85 17.01
C ALA A 38 -35.09 -8.28 16.70
N ALA A 39 -34.95 -6.96 16.78
CA ALA A 39 -33.66 -6.31 16.62
C ALA A 39 -32.67 -6.95 17.60
N ALA A 40 -31.50 -7.37 17.11
CA ALA A 40 -30.47 -7.96 17.95
C ALA A 40 -30.14 -7.00 19.10
N ALA A 41 -30.08 -7.52 20.33
CA ALA A 41 -29.64 -6.73 21.47
C ALA A 41 -28.22 -6.19 21.21
N PRO A 42 -27.94 -4.91 21.53
CA PRO A 42 -26.62 -4.33 21.32
C PRO A 42 -25.57 -5.12 22.11
N SER A 43 -24.40 -5.33 21.51
CA SER A 43 -23.31 -6.01 22.20
C SER A 43 -22.74 -5.13 23.33
N PRO A 44 -22.07 -5.71 24.34
CA PRO A 44 -21.37 -4.92 25.36
C PRO A 44 -20.37 -3.92 24.76
N GLN A 45 -19.77 -4.26 23.62
CA GLN A 45 -18.85 -3.38 22.89
C GLN A 45 -19.58 -2.16 22.29
N ASP A 46 -20.79 -2.33 21.77
CA ASP A 46 -21.61 -1.23 21.25
C ASP A 46 -22.02 -0.24 22.36
N LEU A 47 -22.17 -0.75 23.59
CA LEU A 47 -22.57 0.04 24.76
C LEU A 47 -21.40 0.73 25.48
N ALA A 48 -20.14 0.40 25.15
CA ALA A 48 -18.97 0.97 25.80
C ALA A 48 -18.91 2.50 25.60
N GLN A 49 -18.65 3.26 26.67
CA GLN A 49 -18.48 4.72 26.57
C GLN A 49 -17.08 5.04 26.01
N THR A 50 -17.02 5.90 24.98
CA THR A 50 -15.79 6.27 24.28
C THR A 50 -15.77 7.78 24.08
N ALA A 51 -14.57 8.39 24.05
CA ALA A 51 -14.43 9.85 23.86
C ALA A 51 -14.84 10.32 22.46
N THR A 52 -14.80 9.42 21.47
CA THR A 52 -15.26 9.65 20.10
C THR A 52 -16.36 8.63 19.74
N PRO A 53 -17.06 8.77 18.60
CA PRO A 53 -17.99 7.75 18.13
C PRO A 53 -17.33 6.39 17.79
N ILE A 54 -16.00 6.31 17.72
CA ILE A 54 -15.28 5.07 17.36
C ILE A 54 -15.33 4.09 18.53
N LYS A 55 -16.00 2.95 18.33
CA LYS A 55 -16.07 1.82 19.28
C LYS A 55 -15.01 0.75 19.04
N HIS A 56 -14.60 0.60 17.78
CA HIS A 56 -13.66 -0.43 17.35
C HIS A 56 -12.56 0.22 16.53
N LEU A 57 -11.31 -0.05 16.90
CA LEU A 57 -10.14 0.34 16.13
C LEU A 57 -9.44 -0.92 15.65
N VAL A 58 -9.27 -1.03 14.33
CA VAL A 58 -8.43 -2.05 13.71
C VAL A 58 -7.17 -1.36 13.22
N VAL A 59 -6.03 -1.78 13.74
CA VAL A 59 -4.72 -1.27 13.30
C VAL A 59 -4.09 -2.30 12.38
N ILE A 60 -3.92 -1.94 11.11
CA ILE A 60 -3.18 -2.74 10.13
C ILE A 60 -1.77 -2.16 10.04
N TYR A 61 -0.79 -2.90 10.54
CA TYR A 61 0.60 -2.47 10.56
C TYR A 61 1.34 -3.02 9.35
N GLY A 62 1.64 -2.16 8.37
CA GLY A 62 2.47 -2.50 7.21
C GLY A 62 3.96 -2.58 7.59
N GLU A 63 4.76 -3.08 6.66
CA GLU A 63 6.19 -3.37 6.89
C GLU A 63 7.08 -2.72 5.84
N ASN A 64 8.23 -2.18 6.28
CA ASN A 64 9.44 -1.89 5.49
C ASN A 64 9.29 -0.98 4.25
N ARG A 65 8.32 -0.06 4.23
CA ARG A 65 8.08 0.82 3.07
C ARG A 65 7.91 2.27 3.49
N SER A 66 8.69 3.16 2.87
CA SER A 66 8.60 4.60 3.08
C SER A 66 7.37 5.20 2.39
N PHE A 67 6.98 6.40 2.81
CA PHE A 67 5.88 7.14 2.17
C PHE A 67 6.11 7.34 0.67
N ASP A 68 7.29 7.87 0.29
CA ASP A 68 7.61 8.12 -1.12
C ASP A 68 7.68 6.82 -1.94
N HIS A 69 8.00 5.67 -1.33
CA HIS A 69 7.96 4.40 -2.06
C HIS A 69 6.55 4.03 -2.56
N TYR A 70 5.48 4.46 -1.87
CA TYR A 70 4.10 4.21 -2.27
C TYR A 70 3.38 5.42 -2.85
N PHE A 71 3.80 6.64 -2.51
CA PHE A 71 3.06 7.87 -2.81
C PHE A 71 3.93 8.96 -3.48
N ALA A 72 5.12 8.63 -3.99
CA ALA A 72 6.04 9.56 -4.68
C ALA A 72 5.38 10.42 -5.75
N THR A 73 4.43 9.85 -6.51
CA THR A 73 3.72 10.54 -7.59
C THR A 73 2.24 10.69 -7.33
N TYR A 74 1.73 10.36 -6.13
CA TYR A 74 0.30 10.50 -5.86
C TYR A 74 -0.17 11.95 -6.09
N PRO A 75 -1.30 12.19 -6.77
CA PRO A 75 -2.26 11.22 -7.32
C PRO A 75 -2.12 10.98 -8.84
N GLN A 76 -0.92 11.15 -9.41
CA GLN A 76 -0.63 10.98 -10.83
C GLN A 76 0.04 9.63 -11.10
N ALA A 77 -0.68 8.73 -11.75
CA ALA A 77 -0.16 7.43 -12.19
C ALA A 77 0.24 7.49 -13.66
N LYS A 78 1.22 6.66 -14.06
CA LYS A 78 1.70 6.60 -15.45
C LYS A 78 0.63 6.08 -16.41
N ASN A 79 -0.24 5.17 -15.95
CA ASN A 79 -1.31 4.55 -16.73
C ASN A 79 -0.80 3.89 -18.02
N THR A 80 0.27 3.09 -17.89
CA THR A 80 0.81 2.32 -19.02
C THR A 80 -0.26 1.34 -19.55
N PRO A 81 -0.41 1.18 -20.88
CA PRO A 81 -1.34 0.20 -21.43
C PRO A 81 -1.13 -1.20 -20.85
N GLY A 82 -2.21 -1.82 -20.37
CA GLY A 82 -2.19 -3.16 -19.77
C GLY A 82 -2.03 -3.19 -18.24
N GLU A 83 -1.68 -2.07 -17.60
CA GLU A 83 -1.72 -1.94 -16.14
C GLU A 83 -3.10 -1.43 -15.66
N PRO A 84 -3.47 -1.67 -14.39
CA PRO A 84 -4.63 -1.01 -13.79
C PRO A 84 -4.55 0.51 -13.93
N VAL A 85 -5.60 1.14 -14.45
CA VAL A 85 -5.65 2.60 -14.60
C VAL A 85 -6.04 3.23 -13.28
N PHE A 86 -5.37 4.33 -12.94
CA PHE A 86 -5.75 5.21 -11.84
C PHE A 86 -6.06 6.60 -12.38
N THR A 87 -7.16 7.20 -11.92
CA THR A 87 -7.53 8.58 -12.22
C THR A 87 -8.02 9.23 -10.94
N ALA A 88 -7.36 10.32 -10.56
CA ALA A 88 -7.71 11.06 -9.36
C ALA A 88 -9.13 11.65 -9.45
N LEU A 89 -9.86 11.59 -8.35
CA LEU A 89 -11.13 12.30 -8.17
C LEU A 89 -10.91 13.80 -8.21
N ALA A 90 -11.92 14.52 -8.69
CA ALA A 90 -11.91 15.98 -8.69
C ALA A 90 -11.74 16.50 -7.26
N GLY A 91 -10.90 17.51 -7.09
CA GLY A 91 -10.61 18.10 -5.77
C GLY A 91 -9.65 17.28 -4.89
N THR A 92 -8.99 16.25 -5.43
CA THR A 92 -7.92 15.55 -4.70
C THR A 92 -6.87 16.55 -4.20
N PRO A 93 -6.56 16.58 -2.88
CA PRO A 93 -5.56 17.48 -2.33
C PRO A 93 -4.16 17.22 -2.88
N VAL A 94 -3.35 18.29 -2.93
CA VAL A 94 -1.91 18.18 -3.23
C VAL A 94 -1.18 17.57 -2.03
N VAL A 95 -0.28 16.63 -2.32
CA VAL A 95 0.52 15.90 -1.34
C VAL A 95 1.99 16.31 -1.49
N LYS A 96 2.71 16.49 -0.39
CA LYS A 96 4.16 16.72 -0.37
C LYS A 96 4.89 15.41 -0.63
N ASN A 97 5.38 15.22 -1.85
CA ASN A 97 6.07 14.01 -2.28
C ASN A 97 7.17 14.33 -3.31
N LEU A 98 7.84 13.29 -3.81
CA LEU A 98 8.91 13.46 -4.81
C LEU A 98 8.48 14.23 -6.06
N GLN A 99 7.26 14.02 -6.54
CA GLN A 99 6.77 14.71 -7.74
C GLN A 99 6.53 16.20 -7.49
N THR A 100 5.86 16.57 -6.40
CA THR A 100 5.58 17.99 -6.11
C THR A 100 6.83 18.78 -5.77
N ASP A 101 7.83 18.11 -5.19
CA ASP A 101 9.11 18.72 -4.80
C ASP A 101 10.15 18.65 -5.95
N ASN A 102 9.76 18.17 -7.15
CA ASN A 102 10.63 17.97 -8.32
C ASN A 102 11.85 17.04 -8.08
N LEU A 103 11.81 16.23 -7.03
CA LEU A 103 12.90 15.35 -6.62
C LEU A 103 13.05 14.10 -7.50
N ILE A 104 12.12 13.83 -8.41
CA ILE A 104 12.28 12.81 -9.45
C ILE A 104 13.35 13.22 -10.45
N ALA A 105 13.38 14.51 -10.83
CA ALA A 105 14.33 15.04 -11.80
C ALA A 105 15.60 15.59 -11.12
N THR A 106 15.47 16.22 -9.95
CA THR A 106 16.58 16.93 -9.28
C THR A 106 16.82 16.33 -7.89
N ASN A 107 17.21 15.05 -7.84
CA ASN A 107 17.47 14.37 -6.58
C ASN A 107 18.92 14.56 -6.09
N PRO A 108 19.15 14.89 -4.81
CA PRO A 108 20.51 15.09 -4.30
C PRO A 108 21.33 13.79 -4.22
N ASN A 109 20.69 12.61 -4.21
CA ASN A 109 21.41 11.33 -4.26
C ASN A 109 22.33 11.19 -5.49
N GLN A 110 22.04 11.92 -6.58
CA GLN A 110 22.81 11.90 -7.82
C GLN A 110 24.25 12.39 -7.65
N THR A 111 24.50 13.30 -6.70
CA THR A 111 25.81 13.97 -6.57
C THR A 111 26.56 13.60 -5.29
N ASN A 112 25.96 12.81 -4.40
CA ASN A 112 26.59 12.43 -3.15
C ASN A 112 27.83 11.53 -3.38
N ALA A 113 28.93 11.87 -2.74
CA ALA A 113 30.21 11.19 -2.96
C ALA A 113 30.18 9.71 -2.56
N SER A 114 29.46 9.34 -1.50
CA SER A 114 29.32 7.94 -1.07
C SER A 114 28.53 7.13 -2.09
N ASN A 115 27.48 7.70 -2.69
CA ASN A 115 26.73 7.04 -3.76
C ASN A 115 27.58 6.85 -5.02
N LEU A 116 28.35 7.87 -5.41
CA LEU A 116 29.23 7.82 -6.57
C LEU A 116 30.41 6.84 -6.38
N ALA A 117 30.74 6.50 -5.14
CA ALA A 117 31.79 5.53 -4.79
C ALA A 117 31.30 4.07 -4.71
N ILE A 118 30.01 3.79 -4.91
CA ILE A 118 29.47 2.42 -4.89
C ILE A 118 30.18 1.55 -5.93
N THR A 119 30.49 0.30 -5.57
CA THR A 119 31.09 -0.69 -6.47
C THR A 119 30.19 -1.94 -6.57
N PRO A 120 29.84 -2.42 -7.78
CA PRO A 120 30.13 -1.82 -9.09
C PRO A 120 29.52 -0.41 -9.24
N ALA A 121 30.16 0.45 -10.03
CA ALA A 121 29.75 1.84 -10.23
C ALA A 121 28.33 1.93 -10.79
N ILE A 122 27.51 2.78 -10.18
CA ILE A 122 26.16 3.13 -10.66
C ILE A 122 26.24 4.48 -11.37
N PRO A 123 25.78 4.61 -12.62
CA PRO A 123 25.75 5.90 -13.29
C PRO A 123 24.96 6.94 -12.49
N ALA A 124 25.45 8.18 -12.42
CA ALA A 124 24.74 9.26 -11.73
C ALA A 124 23.30 9.46 -12.25
N THR A 125 23.07 9.18 -13.53
CA THR A 125 21.75 9.21 -14.17
C THR A 125 20.78 8.15 -13.63
N GLU A 126 21.26 7.12 -12.92
CA GLU A 126 20.46 6.09 -12.26
C GLU A 126 20.31 6.33 -10.74
N LEU A 127 21.03 7.30 -10.17
CA LEU A 127 20.94 7.70 -8.76
C LEU A 127 19.83 8.74 -8.52
N VAL A 128 18.71 8.58 -9.22
CA VAL A 128 17.48 9.40 -9.08
C VAL A 128 16.27 8.50 -8.93
N PRO A 129 15.17 8.99 -8.32
CA PRO A 129 13.95 8.22 -8.18
C PRO A 129 13.40 7.75 -9.53
N PHE A 130 12.94 6.51 -9.58
CA PHE A 130 12.38 5.92 -10.79
C PHE A 130 11.17 5.05 -10.47
N ARG A 131 10.23 5.01 -11.42
CA ARG A 131 9.03 4.19 -11.28
C ARG A 131 9.39 2.71 -11.41
N LEU A 132 8.97 1.93 -10.43
CA LEU A 132 8.96 0.47 -10.47
C LEU A 132 7.71 0.00 -11.22
N ASP A 133 7.92 -0.83 -12.25
CA ASP A 133 6.84 -1.49 -12.96
C ASP A 133 6.13 -2.51 -12.08
N ARG A 134 4.86 -2.83 -12.39
CA ARG A 134 4.12 -3.86 -11.66
C ARG A 134 4.81 -5.23 -11.71
N ALA A 135 5.52 -5.56 -12.80
CA ALA A 135 6.33 -6.78 -12.90
C ALA A 135 7.55 -6.78 -11.97
N GLN A 136 7.95 -5.60 -11.46
CA GLN A 136 9.05 -5.39 -10.52
C GLN A 136 8.59 -5.32 -9.06
N ALA A 137 7.36 -5.77 -8.76
CA ALA A 137 6.79 -5.73 -7.42
C ALA A 137 7.64 -6.46 -6.36
N ASN A 138 8.40 -7.49 -6.77
CA ASN A 138 9.32 -8.19 -5.88
C ASN A 138 10.68 -7.48 -5.82
N THR A 139 10.78 -6.47 -4.97
CA THR A 139 12.02 -5.72 -4.73
C THR A 139 12.92 -6.45 -3.73
N ALA A 140 14.22 -6.14 -3.73
CA ALA A 140 15.05 -6.49 -2.60
C ALA A 140 14.60 -5.71 -1.35
N ASP A 141 14.86 -6.32 -0.20
CA ASP A 141 14.65 -5.73 1.11
C ASP A 141 15.81 -4.78 1.42
N GLN A 142 15.53 -3.48 1.45
CA GLN A 142 16.53 -2.45 1.67
C GLN A 142 16.96 -2.45 3.14
N SER A 143 18.13 -1.90 3.45
CA SER A 143 18.52 -1.80 4.86
C SER A 143 17.56 -0.84 5.58
N HIS A 144 16.89 -1.42 6.55
CA HIS A 144 16.12 -0.75 7.60
C HIS A 144 16.87 -1.14 8.87
N SER A 145 18.05 -0.57 9.04
CA SER A 145 18.80 -0.74 10.27
C SER A 145 19.21 0.63 10.76
N TYR A 146 19.17 0.81 12.07
CA TYR A 146 19.36 2.09 12.74
C TYR A 146 20.55 2.91 12.21
N SER A 147 21.75 2.32 12.17
CA SER A 147 22.95 3.02 11.70
C SER A 147 22.91 3.36 10.22
N PRO A 148 22.62 2.40 9.30
CA PRO A 148 22.42 2.72 7.88
C PRO A 148 21.40 3.83 7.59
N GLU A 149 20.26 3.85 8.29
CA GLU A 149 19.25 4.90 8.05
C GLU A 149 19.75 6.28 8.52
N GLN A 150 20.50 6.34 9.62
CA GLN A 150 21.14 7.58 10.07
C GLN A 150 22.18 8.08 9.08
N GLU A 151 23.03 7.18 8.58
CA GLU A 151 24.06 7.51 7.59
C GLU A 151 23.43 7.98 6.28
N ALA A 152 22.37 7.32 5.81
CA ALA A 152 21.61 7.71 4.62
C ALA A 152 20.95 9.08 4.75
N SER A 153 20.50 9.44 5.95
CA SER A 153 19.91 10.74 6.24
C SER A 153 20.93 11.89 6.16
N ASP A 154 22.22 11.58 6.27
CA ASP A 154 23.38 12.48 6.12
C ASP A 154 23.13 13.88 6.73
N VAL A 155 22.86 13.92 8.05
CA VAL A 155 22.66 15.17 8.81
C VAL A 155 21.54 16.04 8.21
N GLY A 156 20.51 15.41 7.64
CA GLY A 156 19.36 16.07 7.03
C GLY A 156 19.55 16.47 5.57
N LYS A 157 20.68 16.12 4.92
CA LYS A 157 20.86 16.31 3.46
C LYS A 157 20.03 15.33 2.64
N MET A 158 19.75 14.15 3.20
CA MET A 158 18.88 13.13 2.58
C MET A 158 19.38 12.66 1.20
N ASP A 159 20.69 12.46 1.05
CA ASP A 159 21.34 12.26 -0.25
C ASP A 159 22.26 11.04 -0.31
N ALA A 160 22.28 10.16 0.68
CA ALA A 160 23.20 9.01 0.71
C ALA A 160 22.52 7.62 0.76
N PHE A 161 21.27 7.52 0.32
CA PHE A 161 20.46 6.30 0.45
C PHE A 161 21.03 5.10 -0.32
N PRO A 162 21.38 5.19 -1.62
CA PRO A 162 21.99 4.09 -2.35
C PRO A 162 23.24 3.51 -1.67
N ALA A 163 24.08 4.34 -1.04
CA ALA A 163 25.30 3.87 -0.41
C ALA A 163 25.00 3.05 0.86
N PHE A 164 24.15 3.58 1.74
CA PHE A 164 23.99 3.07 3.10
C PHE A 164 22.81 2.10 3.24
N THR A 165 21.67 2.37 2.60
CA THR A 165 20.48 1.51 2.70
C THR A 165 20.22 0.66 1.47
N GLY A 166 20.83 1.00 0.33
CA GLY A 166 20.63 0.32 -0.95
C GLY A 166 21.03 -1.16 -0.98
N LYS A 167 20.11 -2.00 -1.45
CA LYS A 167 20.29 -3.40 -1.86
C LYS A 167 19.66 -3.63 -3.24
N ALA A 168 20.06 -4.72 -3.89
CA ALA A 168 19.73 -5.00 -5.28
C ALA A 168 18.99 -6.32 -5.48
N THR A 169 18.06 -6.38 -6.43
CA THR A 169 17.56 -7.66 -6.96
C THR A 169 18.54 -8.19 -8.00
N MET A 170 19.49 -9.03 -7.54
CA MET A 170 20.58 -9.58 -8.36
C MET A 170 20.08 -10.25 -9.65
N GLY A 171 20.84 -10.08 -10.74
CA GLY A 171 20.49 -10.65 -12.06
C GLY A 171 19.46 -9.84 -12.86
N SER A 172 19.00 -8.70 -12.32
CA SER A 172 18.13 -7.76 -13.04
C SER A 172 18.93 -6.64 -13.73
N ALA A 173 18.28 -5.88 -14.61
CA ALA A 173 18.89 -4.79 -15.35
C ALA A 173 18.55 -3.40 -14.77
N GLY A 174 19.41 -2.41 -15.10
CA GLY A 174 19.26 -1.00 -14.69
C GLY A 174 19.27 -0.80 -13.19
N ALA A 175 18.79 0.37 -12.75
CA ALA A 175 18.76 0.77 -11.35
C ALA A 175 18.14 -0.27 -10.41
N PHE A 176 17.11 -1.01 -10.88
CA PHE A 176 16.47 -2.11 -10.15
C PHE A 176 17.41 -3.27 -9.80
N GLY A 177 18.41 -3.54 -10.65
CA GLY A 177 19.44 -4.56 -10.42
C GLY A 177 20.64 -4.05 -9.62
N THR A 178 20.60 -2.83 -9.09
CA THR A 178 21.70 -2.20 -8.35
C THR A 178 21.22 -1.69 -6.98
N LYS A 179 22.14 -1.14 -6.17
CA LYS A 179 21.79 -0.47 -4.91
C LYS A 179 20.91 0.76 -5.11
N ALA A 180 20.79 1.30 -6.32
CA ALA A 180 19.86 2.39 -6.61
C ALA A 180 18.38 1.96 -6.51
N GLN A 181 18.08 0.66 -6.40
CA GLN A 181 16.70 0.17 -6.21
C GLN A 181 15.99 0.81 -5.01
N VAL A 182 16.72 1.26 -3.99
CA VAL A 182 16.16 2.03 -2.86
C VAL A 182 15.45 3.32 -3.27
N LEU A 183 15.79 3.89 -4.43
CA LEU A 183 15.15 5.07 -5.01
C LEU A 183 13.91 4.72 -5.85
N GLY A 184 13.60 3.44 -6.01
CA GLY A 184 12.42 2.98 -6.73
C GLY A 184 11.14 3.33 -5.98
N PHE A 185 10.11 3.76 -6.71
CA PHE A 185 8.77 4.02 -6.16
C PHE A 185 7.68 3.35 -7.00
N PHE A 186 6.56 3.01 -6.37
CA PHE A 186 5.34 2.60 -7.05
C PHE A 186 4.38 3.80 -7.25
N ASP A 187 3.47 3.64 -8.21
CA ASP A 187 2.33 4.54 -8.40
C ASP A 187 1.00 3.79 -8.32
N GLY A 188 -0.10 4.49 -8.59
CA GLY A 188 -1.46 3.95 -8.56
C GLY A 188 -1.73 2.78 -9.49
N ASN A 189 -0.85 2.48 -10.45
CA ASN A 189 -0.99 1.30 -11.30
C ASN A 189 -0.54 0.01 -10.60
N THR A 190 0.35 0.12 -9.60
CA THR A 190 0.82 -1.02 -8.78
C THR A 190 0.11 -1.06 -7.43
N VAL A 191 0.18 0.01 -6.64
CA VAL A 191 -0.43 0.11 -5.30
C VAL A 191 -1.85 0.67 -5.35
N THR A 192 -2.63 0.23 -6.34
CA THR A 192 -3.97 0.73 -6.66
C THR A 192 -4.91 0.75 -5.45
N GLY A 193 -4.86 -0.28 -4.60
CA GLY A 193 -5.67 -0.35 -3.38
C GLY A 193 -5.35 0.78 -2.40
N LEU A 194 -4.07 1.05 -2.13
CA LEU A 194 -3.64 2.12 -1.24
C LEU A 194 -4.03 3.50 -1.77
N TRP A 195 -3.85 3.74 -3.07
CA TRP A 195 -4.24 5.02 -3.67
C TRP A 195 -5.76 5.22 -3.65
N ASN A 196 -6.56 4.17 -3.88
CA ASN A 196 -8.01 4.26 -3.74
C ASN A 196 -8.43 4.49 -2.28
N TYR A 197 -7.74 3.92 -1.29
CA TYR A 197 -7.99 4.28 0.10
C TYR A 197 -7.72 5.76 0.36
N ALA A 198 -6.61 6.31 -0.15
CA ALA A 198 -6.31 7.73 -0.02
C ALA A 198 -7.32 8.65 -0.73
N GLN A 199 -7.99 8.18 -1.79
CA GLN A 199 -9.05 8.90 -2.50
C GLN A 199 -10.38 8.94 -1.75
N HIS A 200 -10.66 7.92 -0.93
CA HIS A 200 -11.97 7.74 -0.29
C HIS A 200 -11.95 7.88 1.24
N PHE A 201 -10.77 7.91 1.85
CA PHE A 201 -10.55 8.05 3.28
C PHE A 201 -9.50 9.14 3.55
N ALA A 202 -8.90 9.12 4.74
CA ALA A 202 -7.84 10.05 5.12
C ALA A 202 -6.45 9.41 4.93
N MET A 203 -5.47 10.22 4.54
CA MET A 203 -4.06 9.85 4.47
C MET A 203 -3.24 10.92 5.18
N SER A 204 -2.30 10.51 6.03
CA SER A 204 -1.28 11.41 6.57
C SER A 204 -0.01 11.33 5.73
N GLN A 205 0.55 12.48 5.40
CA GLN A 205 1.84 12.64 4.70
C GLN A 205 2.98 13.06 5.64
N ASN A 206 2.72 13.06 6.96
CA ASN A 206 3.64 13.58 7.97
C ASN A 206 3.60 12.69 9.22
N ALA A 207 3.72 11.39 9.00
CA ALA A 207 3.79 10.37 10.04
C ALA A 207 5.16 9.68 9.95
N TYR A 208 5.89 9.64 11.06
CA TYR A 208 7.24 9.12 11.15
C TYR A 208 7.29 8.01 12.20
N THR A 209 8.26 7.11 12.06
CA THR A 209 8.61 6.19 13.15
C THR A 209 9.20 6.99 14.31
N ASP A 210 9.04 6.46 15.53
CA ASP A 210 9.54 7.14 16.74
C ASP A 210 11.08 7.21 16.77
N THR A 211 11.73 6.24 16.12
CA THR A 211 13.19 6.18 15.96
C THR A 211 13.53 5.71 14.54
N TYR A 212 14.80 5.85 14.16
CA TYR A 212 15.37 5.01 13.09
C TYR A 212 15.24 3.53 13.49
N GLY A 213 15.22 2.62 12.52
CA GLY A 213 14.99 1.21 12.79
C GLY A 213 15.93 0.35 12.00
#